data_AF-A0A3R6WFT8-F1
#
_entry.id   AF-A0A3R6WFT8-F1
#
_cell.length_a   1.000
_cell.length_b   1.000
_cell.length_c   1.000
_cell.angle_alpha   90.00
_cell.angle_beta   90.00
_cell.angle_gamma   90.00
#
_symmetry.space_group_name_H-M   'P 1'
#
loop_
_entity.id
_entity.type
_entity.pdbx_description
1 polymer ?
#
loop_
_entity_poly.entity_id
_entity_poly.type
_entity_poly.pdbx_seq_one_letter_code
_entity_poly.pdbx_strand_id
1 'polypeptide(L)'
;MIKYNKILSCLLAALLLTGCQATPSSVKNKAKDYTKSKDVTTGKEEFVSVDHLLDNMDSLLKASYQNMILADTIRIEQPQSVSVLQLEIPKNLATPENVKKMSRTILGTNKYDHLIKNFKKQCHFDYDIYGINYNSKKDPEIQIDASGFYVILPNPKLFGAYGIRAIYHADFGQPLGYCTLNGNKVLLDTQCQYVNNWCDEKANVIETMYDDFRVKTIYKCKSDGIEYLAYDICKYYKGIPFDDISYSTDQENTIDTISYFSNILNITTLDQPKIEGMRNNNFCFKIKSEKTHNDKLISLKRALNLAETQMSGAHKSEIIDIDIKYSICETAQTTYTDTGKEKIICSYEARPVWSFIMDNKEHQTKNVQWSRKFINVDMITGDVKYHESDNWDD
;
A
#
# COMPACT_ATOMS: atom_id res chain seq x y z
N MET A 1 37.85 -32.41 -47.01
CA MET A 1 36.53 -32.69 -46.42
C MET A 1 36.34 -34.20 -46.37
N ILE A 2 36.42 -34.80 -45.18
CA ILE A 2 36.08 -36.19 -44.75
C ILE A 2 36.95 -36.39 -43.50
N LYS A 3 36.50 -35.85 -42.37
CA LYS A 3 37.02 -36.14 -41.00
C LYS A 3 36.10 -35.60 -39.90
N TYR A 4 35.14 -34.73 -40.24
CA TYR A 4 34.14 -34.19 -39.30
C TYR A 4 32.79 -34.94 -39.23
N ASN A 5 32.49 -35.85 -40.17
CA ASN A 5 31.18 -36.54 -40.18
C ASN A 5 31.05 -37.75 -39.25
N LYS A 6 32.15 -38.28 -38.67
CA LYS A 6 32.06 -39.42 -37.74
C LYS A 6 31.91 -39.00 -36.27
N ILE A 7 32.37 -37.81 -35.91
CA ILE A 7 32.26 -37.29 -34.53
C ILE A 7 30.84 -36.80 -34.23
N LEU A 8 30.18 -36.18 -35.22
CA LEU A 8 28.79 -35.69 -35.06
C LEU A 8 27.77 -36.85 -34.95
N SER A 9 28.02 -37.97 -35.64
CA SER A 9 27.13 -39.14 -35.59
C SER A 9 27.24 -39.93 -34.28
N CYS A 10 28.38 -39.90 -33.60
CA CYS A 10 28.55 -40.52 -32.27
C CYS A 10 27.93 -39.68 -31.14
N LEU A 11 27.93 -38.35 -31.25
CA LEU A 11 27.29 -37.45 -30.28
C LEU A 11 25.75 -37.51 -30.34
N LEU A 12 25.17 -37.65 -31.54
CA LEU A 12 23.72 -37.85 -31.70
C LEU A 12 23.24 -39.22 -31.21
N ALA A 13 24.06 -40.27 -31.33
CA ALA A 13 23.74 -41.59 -30.79
C ALA A 13 23.83 -41.64 -29.25
N ALA A 14 24.70 -40.84 -28.63
CA ALA A 14 24.81 -40.73 -27.17
C ALA A 14 23.63 -39.97 -26.53
N LEU A 15 23.05 -38.99 -27.24
CA LEU A 15 21.86 -38.24 -26.78
C LEU A 15 20.55 -39.01 -26.97
N LEU A 16 20.52 -40.02 -27.84
CA LEU A 16 19.35 -40.90 -28.04
C LEU A 16 19.33 -42.12 -27.10
N LEU A 17 20.40 -42.36 -26.34
CA LEU A 17 20.51 -43.45 -25.36
C LEU A 17 20.36 -43.00 -23.89
N THR A 18 20.13 -41.71 -23.63
CA THR A 18 19.59 -41.25 -22.33
C THR A 18 18.06 -41.25 -22.38
N GLY A 19 17.49 -42.41 -22.72
CA GLY A 19 16.08 -42.69 -22.53
C GLY A 19 15.76 -42.76 -21.04
N CYS A 20 14.82 -41.92 -20.61
CA CYS A 20 14.02 -42.03 -19.39
C CYS A 20 14.64 -42.86 -18.25
N GLN A 21 15.47 -42.24 -17.41
CA GLN A 21 15.58 -42.75 -16.05
C GLN A 21 14.19 -42.67 -15.41
N ALA A 22 13.61 -43.84 -15.12
CA ALA A 22 12.39 -43.91 -14.34
C ALA A 22 12.59 -43.11 -13.05
N THR A 23 11.72 -42.13 -12.80
CA THR A 23 11.73 -41.30 -11.60
C THR A 23 11.98 -42.18 -10.37
N PRO A 24 13.03 -41.92 -9.57
CA PRO A 24 13.39 -42.74 -8.43
C PRO A 24 12.16 -42.95 -7.54
N SER A 25 11.99 -44.16 -7.00
CA SER A 25 10.86 -44.49 -6.12
C SER A 25 10.78 -43.55 -4.91
N SER A 26 11.90 -42.97 -4.46
CA SER A 26 11.94 -41.91 -3.44
C SER A 26 11.30 -40.59 -3.90
N VAL A 27 11.45 -40.21 -5.17
CA VAL A 27 10.82 -39.03 -5.78
C VAL A 27 9.35 -39.31 -6.11
N LYS A 28 8.98 -40.54 -6.52
CA LYS A 28 7.57 -40.95 -6.67
C LYS A 28 6.84 -41.03 -5.32
N ASN A 29 7.51 -41.45 -4.25
CA ASN A 29 6.91 -41.49 -2.92
C ASN A 29 6.80 -40.08 -2.33
N LYS A 30 7.82 -39.21 -2.48
CA LYS A 30 7.67 -37.78 -2.15
C LYS A 30 6.58 -37.12 -3.00
N ALA A 31 6.52 -37.38 -4.30
CA ALA A 31 5.47 -36.86 -5.17
C ALA A 31 4.08 -37.37 -4.74
N LYS A 32 3.93 -38.60 -4.26
CA LYS A 32 2.67 -39.08 -3.67
C LYS A 32 2.31 -38.38 -2.35
N ASP A 33 3.29 -37.93 -1.59
CA ASP A 33 3.05 -37.07 -0.42
C ASP A 33 2.68 -35.62 -0.85
N TYR A 34 3.24 -35.12 -1.96
CA TYR A 34 2.86 -33.82 -2.56
C TYR A 34 1.53 -33.85 -3.33
N THR A 35 1.13 -35.01 -3.88
CA THR A 35 -0.15 -35.21 -4.61
C THR A 35 -1.26 -35.68 -3.67
N LYS A 36 -1.02 -35.68 -2.36
CA LYS A 36 -2.09 -35.46 -1.39
C LYS A 36 -2.18 -33.95 -1.17
N SER A 37 -2.66 -33.23 -2.19
CA SER A 37 -3.60 -32.17 -1.85
C SER A 37 -4.67 -32.90 -1.05
N LYS A 38 -4.66 -32.74 0.28
CA LYS A 38 -5.87 -33.01 1.02
C LYS A 38 -6.91 -32.23 0.25
N ASP A 39 -7.86 -32.94 -0.37
CA ASP A 39 -9.14 -32.35 -0.69
C ASP A 39 -9.52 -31.63 0.60
N VAL A 40 -9.39 -30.30 0.55
CA VAL A 40 -9.95 -29.45 1.59
C VAL A 40 -11.42 -29.68 1.39
N THR A 41 -11.93 -30.68 2.09
CA THR A 41 -13.34 -30.81 2.39
C THR A 41 -13.72 -29.40 2.80
N THR A 42 -14.55 -28.77 1.97
CA THR A 42 -15.20 -27.50 2.20
C THR A 42 -16.06 -27.67 3.44
N GLY A 43 -15.40 -27.73 4.61
CA GLY A 43 -16.03 -27.67 5.90
C GLY A 43 -16.87 -26.40 5.89
N LYS A 44 -18.14 -26.54 6.29
CA LYS A 44 -19.13 -25.47 6.43
C LYS A 44 -18.42 -24.13 6.62
N GLU A 45 -18.56 -23.28 5.61
CA GLU A 45 -17.93 -21.98 5.48
C GLU A 45 -17.91 -21.29 6.86
N GLU A 46 -16.75 -21.20 7.52
CA GLU A 46 -16.62 -20.53 8.82
C GLU A 46 -16.63 -19.00 8.57
N PHE A 47 -17.78 -18.54 8.08
CA PHE A 47 -18.17 -17.15 8.13
C PHE A 47 -18.49 -16.77 9.57
N VAL A 48 -18.10 -15.58 9.98
CA VAL A 48 -18.35 -14.99 11.29
C VAL A 48 -18.98 -13.62 11.12
N SER A 49 -19.64 -13.12 12.18
CA SER A 49 -20.00 -11.72 12.24
C SER A 49 -18.77 -10.86 12.55
N VAL A 50 -18.89 -9.55 12.36
CA VAL A 50 -17.84 -8.57 12.66
C VAL A 50 -17.35 -8.74 14.10
N ASP A 51 -18.27 -8.87 15.08
CA ASP A 51 -17.96 -9.00 16.50
C ASP A 51 -17.13 -10.25 16.86
N HIS A 52 -17.08 -11.23 15.96
CA HIS A 52 -16.38 -12.51 16.14
C HIS A 52 -15.17 -12.67 15.20
N LEU A 53 -14.73 -11.60 14.52
CA LEU A 53 -13.59 -11.66 13.58
C LEU A 53 -12.28 -12.08 14.26
N LEU A 54 -12.05 -11.58 15.47
CA LEU A 54 -10.82 -11.78 16.24
C LEU A 54 -10.96 -12.83 17.34
N ASP A 55 -12.04 -13.61 17.33
CA ASP A 55 -12.24 -14.72 18.26
C ASP A 55 -11.06 -15.70 18.16
N ASN A 56 -10.46 -16.01 19.31
CA ASN A 56 -9.30 -16.90 19.45
C ASN A 56 -8.02 -16.41 18.74
N MET A 57 -7.90 -15.12 18.40
CA MET A 57 -6.72 -14.55 17.74
C MET A 57 -5.40 -14.97 18.40
N ASP A 58 -5.27 -14.83 19.73
CA ASP A 58 -4.05 -15.21 20.45
C ASP A 58 -3.64 -16.68 20.25
N SER A 59 -4.62 -17.58 20.18
CA SER A 59 -4.38 -19.01 19.97
C SER A 59 -3.98 -19.30 18.52
N LEU A 60 -4.64 -18.62 17.58
CA LEU A 60 -4.35 -18.73 16.15
C LEU A 60 -2.94 -18.20 15.83
N LEU A 61 -2.58 -17.00 16.32
CA LEU A 61 -1.27 -16.40 16.07
C LEU A 61 -0.11 -17.22 16.67
N LYS A 62 -0.35 -17.98 17.74
CA LYS A 62 0.63 -18.88 18.38
C LYS A 62 0.64 -20.30 17.81
N ALA A 63 -0.26 -20.62 16.89
CA ALA A 63 -0.35 -21.95 16.31
C ALA A 63 0.85 -22.25 15.40
N SER A 64 1.11 -23.54 15.18
CA SER A 64 2.14 -23.98 14.24
C SER A 64 1.55 -24.17 12.86
N TYR A 65 2.16 -23.51 11.89
CA TYR A 65 1.82 -23.62 10.48
C TYR A 65 2.95 -24.30 9.70
N GLN A 66 2.56 -25.00 8.63
CA GLN A 66 3.45 -25.71 7.72
C GLN A 66 4.21 -24.76 6.80
N ASN A 67 3.55 -23.73 6.23
CA ASN A 67 4.18 -22.86 5.22
C ASN A 67 4.40 -21.41 5.68
N MET A 68 3.98 -21.05 6.89
CA MET A 68 4.12 -19.69 7.45
C MET A 68 4.74 -19.71 8.85
N ILE A 69 5.44 -18.63 9.19
CA ILE A 69 5.91 -18.29 10.53
C ILE A 69 5.34 -16.91 10.83
N LEU A 70 4.56 -16.79 11.91
CA LEU A 70 3.91 -15.54 12.28
C LEU A 70 4.76 -14.78 13.31
N ALA A 71 4.87 -13.46 13.15
CA ALA A 71 5.55 -12.61 14.11
C ALA A 71 4.76 -12.45 15.41
N ASP A 72 5.46 -12.39 16.55
CA ASP A 72 4.86 -12.16 17.87
C ASP A 72 4.32 -10.73 18.06
N THR A 73 4.59 -9.84 17.10
CA THR A 73 4.24 -8.41 17.14
C THR A 73 2.93 -8.07 16.43
N ILE A 74 2.27 -9.04 15.78
CA ILE A 74 1.02 -8.84 15.04
C ILE A 74 -0.06 -8.30 15.98
N ARG A 75 -0.67 -7.17 15.60
CA ARG A 75 -1.78 -6.55 16.32
C ARG A 75 -2.89 -6.22 15.35
N ILE A 76 -4.06 -6.82 15.57
CA ILE A 76 -5.23 -6.55 14.74
C ILE A 76 -6.27 -5.87 15.62
N GLU A 77 -6.78 -4.72 15.16
CA GLU A 77 -7.89 -4.04 15.82
C GLU A 77 -9.23 -4.54 15.31
N GLN A 78 -10.21 -4.64 16.21
CA GLN A 78 -11.56 -5.07 15.91
C GLN A 78 -12.28 -3.95 15.13
N PRO A 79 -12.71 -4.18 13.87
CA PRO A 79 -13.47 -3.20 13.11
C PRO A 79 -14.82 -2.89 13.75
N GLN A 80 -15.31 -1.66 13.58
CA GLN A 80 -16.67 -1.28 13.98
C GLN A 80 -17.71 -1.83 13.01
N SER A 81 -17.38 -1.87 11.71
CA SER A 81 -18.22 -2.41 10.66
C SER A 81 -17.36 -2.74 9.44
N VAL A 82 -17.75 -3.77 8.69
CA VAL A 82 -17.09 -4.18 7.46
C VAL A 82 -18.06 -3.99 6.29
N SER A 83 -17.62 -3.27 5.26
CA SER A 83 -18.44 -2.97 4.08
C SER A 83 -17.63 -3.07 2.79
N VAL A 84 -18.29 -3.25 1.64
CA VAL A 84 -17.69 -2.94 0.34
C VAL A 84 -18.10 -1.51 -0.03
N LEU A 85 -17.12 -0.68 -0.40
CA LEU A 85 -17.32 0.75 -0.68
C LEU A 85 -17.14 1.01 -2.18
N GLN A 86 -18.15 1.60 -2.80
CA GLN A 86 -18.00 2.23 -4.12
C GLN A 86 -17.50 3.65 -3.90
N LEU A 87 -16.35 3.97 -4.48
CA LEU A 87 -15.69 5.25 -4.35
C LEU A 87 -15.82 6.08 -5.63
N GLU A 88 -15.82 7.40 -5.47
CA GLU A 88 -15.70 8.35 -6.56
C GLU A 88 -14.73 9.48 -6.22
N ILE A 89 -14.09 10.04 -7.24
CA ILE A 89 -13.30 11.26 -7.10
C ILE A 89 -14.25 12.45 -6.95
N PRO A 90 -14.11 13.27 -5.91
CA PRO A 90 -14.96 14.44 -5.73
C PRO A 90 -14.81 15.45 -6.87
N LYS A 91 -15.94 15.96 -7.35
CA LYS A 91 -15.95 17.03 -8.36
C LYS A 91 -15.53 18.37 -7.75
N ASN A 92 -14.96 19.26 -8.58
CA ASN A 92 -14.61 20.64 -8.25
C ASN A 92 -13.57 20.78 -7.12
N LEU A 93 -12.63 19.84 -7.03
CA LEU A 93 -11.49 19.95 -6.10
C LEU A 93 -10.48 21.01 -6.56
N ALA A 94 -10.10 20.98 -7.83
CA ALA A 94 -9.21 21.95 -8.48
C ALA A 94 -9.86 23.34 -8.60
N THR A 95 -9.89 24.12 -7.51
CA THR A 95 -10.42 25.49 -7.49
C THR A 95 -9.50 26.41 -6.68
N PRO A 96 -9.46 27.72 -7.03
CA PRO A 96 -8.72 28.70 -6.22
C PRO A 96 -9.18 28.72 -4.75
N GLU A 97 -10.47 28.55 -4.50
CA GLU A 97 -11.07 28.58 -3.16
C GLU A 97 -10.57 27.42 -2.29
N ASN A 98 -10.48 26.21 -2.86
CA ASN A 98 -9.93 25.06 -2.14
C ASN A 98 -8.44 25.24 -1.86
N VAL A 99 -7.65 25.78 -2.80
CA VAL A 99 -6.24 26.11 -2.56
C VAL A 99 -6.09 27.13 -1.42
N LYS A 100 -6.92 28.18 -1.38
CA LYS A 100 -6.93 29.17 -0.28
C LYS A 100 -7.28 28.52 1.06
N LYS A 101 -8.31 27.66 1.08
CA LYS A 101 -8.73 26.92 2.28
C LYS A 101 -7.58 26.07 2.82
N MET A 102 -6.93 25.30 1.94
CA MET A 102 -5.78 24.47 2.28
C MET A 102 -4.60 25.32 2.78
N SER A 103 -4.22 26.38 2.06
CA SER A 103 -3.13 27.29 2.48
C SER A 103 -3.35 27.83 3.90
N ARG A 104 -4.55 28.32 4.21
CA ARG A 104 -4.85 28.87 5.54
C ARG A 104 -4.82 27.82 6.63
N THR A 105 -5.33 26.62 6.33
CA THR A 105 -5.43 25.53 7.31
C THR A 105 -4.07 24.94 7.64
N ILE A 106 -3.21 24.81 6.63
CA ILE A 106 -1.97 24.03 6.71
C ILE A 106 -0.75 24.94 6.88
N LEU A 107 -0.66 26.05 6.14
CA LEU A 107 0.43 27.02 6.29
C LEU A 107 0.15 28.06 7.38
N GLY A 108 -1.09 28.15 7.88
CA GLY A 108 -1.49 29.18 8.83
C GLY A 108 -1.45 30.61 8.25
N THR A 109 -1.43 30.76 6.91
CA THR A 109 -1.30 32.08 6.27
C THR A 109 -2.10 32.20 4.97
N ASN A 110 -2.49 33.43 4.65
CA ASN A 110 -3.13 33.86 3.39
C ASN A 110 -2.19 34.67 2.49
N LYS A 111 -0.90 34.80 2.87
CA LYS A 111 0.11 35.60 2.14
C LYS A 111 0.18 35.24 0.65
N TYR A 112 -0.07 33.97 0.32
CA TYR A 112 0.09 33.44 -1.02
C TYR A 112 -1.20 33.43 -1.86
N ASP A 113 -2.34 33.87 -1.32
CA ASP A 113 -3.65 33.81 -2.00
C ASP A 113 -3.63 34.50 -3.38
N HIS A 114 -2.84 35.57 -3.51
CA HIS A 114 -2.70 36.36 -4.74
C HIS A 114 -1.82 35.70 -5.82
N LEU A 115 -1.08 34.65 -5.48
CA LEU A 115 -0.23 33.90 -6.40
C LEU A 115 -0.96 32.71 -7.04
N ILE A 116 -2.17 32.40 -6.56
CA ILE A 116 -2.93 31.23 -7.00
C ILE A 116 -3.34 31.40 -8.46
N LYS A 117 -3.01 30.41 -9.29
CA LYS A 117 -3.35 30.39 -10.72
C LYS A 117 -3.66 28.98 -11.21
N ASN A 118 -4.26 28.89 -12.40
CA ASN A 118 -4.49 27.63 -13.11
C ASN A 118 -3.24 27.26 -13.94
N PHE A 119 -2.75 26.03 -13.78
CA PHE A 119 -1.56 25.50 -14.45
C PHE A 119 -1.85 24.59 -15.65
N LYS A 120 -3.12 24.32 -15.98
CA LYS A 120 -3.53 23.42 -17.08
C LYS A 120 -2.75 23.65 -18.37
N LYS A 121 -2.66 24.91 -18.82
CA LYS A 121 -1.99 25.28 -20.07
C LYS A 121 -0.45 25.26 -19.99
N GLN A 122 0.13 25.27 -18.79
CA GLN A 122 1.58 25.27 -18.61
C GLN A 122 2.15 23.85 -18.63
N CYS A 123 1.33 22.83 -18.34
CA CYS A 123 1.81 21.47 -18.09
C CYS A 123 1.16 20.42 -19.01
N HIS A 124 0.41 20.85 -20.03
CA HIS A 124 -0.23 19.99 -21.03
C HIS A 124 -1.17 18.90 -20.46
N PHE A 125 -1.70 19.09 -19.25
CA PHE A 125 -2.72 18.19 -18.70
C PHE A 125 -4.09 18.48 -19.29
N ASP A 126 -4.89 17.43 -19.47
CA ASP A 126 -6.28 17.55 -19.92
C ASP A 126 -7.25 18.04 -18.83
N TYR A 127 -6.77 18.11 -17.58
CA TYR A 127 -7.52 18.50 -16.40
C TYR A 127 -7.00 19.78 -15.74
N ASP A 128 -7.81 20.37 -14.86
CA ASP A 128 -7.45 21.58 -14.12
C ASP A 128 -6.51 21.25 -12.95
N ILE A 129 -5.51 22.11 -12.78
CA ILE A 129 -4.60 22.12 -11.63
C ILE A 129 -4.53 23.56 -11.14
N TYR A 130 -4.85 23.79 -9.87
CA TYR A 130 -4.72 25.10 -9.23
C TYR A 130 -3.67 25.05 -8.14
N GLY A 131 -2.88 26.11 -8.01
CA GLY A 131 -1.82 26.15 -7.01
C GLY A 131 -1.00 27.43 -6.99
N ILE A 132 0.10 27.39 -6.25
CA ILE A 132 1.17 28.39 -6.24
C ILE A 132 2.50 27.70 -6.56
N ASN A 133 3.38 28.37 -7.31
CA ASN A 133 4.75 27.92 -7.58
C ASN A 133 4.89 26.44 -7.99
N TYR A 134 4.01 25.97 -8.88
CA TYR A 134 4.00 24.60 -9.41
C TYR A 134 5.41 24.14 -9.79
N ASN A 135 5.88 23.06 -9.16
CA ASN A 135 7.18 22.44 -9.35
C ASN A 135 8.39 23.38 -9.09
N SER A 136 8.28 24.32 -8.14
CA SER A 136 9.39 25.18 -7.72
C SER A 136 10.28 24.46 -6.72
N LYS A 137 11.59 24.39 -7.00
CA LYS A 137 12.59 23.89 -6.03
C LYS A 137 13.07 24.94 -5.02
N LYS A 138 12.51 26.16 -5.04
CA LYS A 138 12.99 27.29 -4.24
C LYS A 138 11.92 27.92 -3.35
N ASP A 139 10.70 27.99 -3.85
CA ASP A 139 9.59 28.66 -3.17
C ASP A 139 8.58 27.64 -2.65
N PRO A 140 7.77 27.99 -1.63
CA PRO A 140 6.68 27.14 -1.18
C PRO A 140 5.75 26.76 -2.32
N GLU A 141 5.37 25.50 -2.38
CA GLU A 141 4.46 24.93 -3.37
C GLU A 141 3.16 24.49 -2.70
N ILE A 142 2.03 24.80 -3.33
CA ILE A 142 0.73 24.24 -2.98
C ILE A 142 0.02 23.94 -4.28
N GLN A 143 -0.56 22.76 -4.41
CA GLN A 143 -1.45 22.45 -5.52
C GLN A 143 -2.56 21.49 -5.14
N ILE A 144 -3.62 21.57 -5.92
CA ILE A 144 -4.69 20.59 -5.96
C ILE A 144 -5.13 20.41 -7.42
N ASP A 145 -5.23 19.16 -7.86
CA ASP A 145 -5.71 18.83 -9.19
C ASP A 145 -7.12 18.25 -9.19
N ALA A 146 -7.66 18.01 -10.39
CA ALA A 146 -9.02 17.53 -10.57
C ALA A 146 -9.22 16.06 -10.15
N SER A 147 -8.13 15.29 -10.03
CA SER A 147 -8.15 13.92 -9.50
C SER A 147 -8.21 13.90 -7.97
N GLY A 148 -7.98 15.06 -7.35
CA GLY A 148 -7.94 15.23 -5.91
C GLY A 148 -6.56 15.02 -5.32
N PHE A 149 -5.51 14.83 -6.13
CA PHE A 149 -4.15 14.94 -5.64
C PHE A 149 -3.91 16.34 -5.10
N TYR A 150 -3.34 16.42 -3.91
CA TYR A 150 -2.85 17.67 -3.36
C TYR A 150 -1.49 17.50 -2.70
N VAL A 151 -0.75 18.59 -2.69
CA VAL A 151 0.53 18.68 -1.98
C VAL A 151 0.74 20.10 -1.47
N ILE A 152 1.37 20.19 -0.29
CA ILE A 152 1.75 21.45 0.37
C ILE A 152 3.19 21.29 0.85
N LEU A 153 4.10 22.08 0.27
CA LEU A 153 5.52 22.04 0.55
C LEU A 153 6.04 23.46 0.85
N PRO A 154 6.01 23.90 2.12
CA PRO A 154 6.78 25.07 2.56
C PRO A 154 8.24 25.00 2.14
N ASN A 155 8.83 23.81 2.19
CA ASN A 155 10.18 23.52 1.70
C ASN A 155 10.10 22.41 0.63
N PRO A 156 10.27 22.74 -0.66
CA PRO A 156 10.12 21.77 -1.76
C PRO A 156 11.17 20.67 -1.78
N LYS A 157 12.21 20.75 -0.93
CA LYS A 157 13.18 19.68 -0.73
C LYS A 157 12.69 18.55 0.19
N LEU A 158 11.58 18.76 0.88
CA LEU A 158 11.03 17.83 1.88
C LEU A 158 9.74 17.20 1.37
N PHE A 159 9.86 16.41 0.30
CA PHE A 159 8.76 15.68 -0.33
C PHE A 159 8.93 14.18 -0.05
N GLY A 160 7.92 13.47 0.45
CA GLY A 160 7.99 12.01 0.55
C GLY A 160 9.14 11.45 1.41
N ALA A 161 9.43 10.17 1.24
CA ALA A 161 10.37 9.41 2.08
C ALA A 161 11.77 9.21 1.46
N TYR A 162 12.31 10.15 0.69
CA TYR A 162 13.58 9.95 -0.01
C TYR A 162 14.81 9.70 0.88
N GLY A 163 15.67 8.77 0.43
CA GLY A 163 16.97 8.55 1.06
C GLY A 163 16.86 8.00 2.47
N ILE A 164 15.93 7.06 2.68
CA ILE A 164 15.66 6.34 3.93
C ILE A 164 16.98 5.85 4.56
N ARG A 165 17.04 5.94 5.89
CA ARG A 165 18.17 5.54 6.74
C ARG A 165 17.76 4.63 7.89
N ALA A 166 16.51 4.77 8.34
CA ALA A 166 15.91 3.91 9.34
C ALA A 166 14.38 3.98 9.21
N ILE A 167 13.71 2.93 9.67
CA ILE A 167 12.26 2.78 9.60
C ILE A 167 11.80 2.38 11.00
N TYR A 168 10.72 3.02 11.45
CA TYR A 168 10.12 2.78 12.76
C TYR A 168 8.62 2.54 12.60
N HIS A 169 8.11 1.58 13.36
CA HIS A 169 6.73 1.11 13.32
C HIS A 169 5.94 1.65 14.51
N ALA A 170 5.13 2.68 14.27
CA ALA A 170 4.30 3.28 15.32
C ALA A 170 3.10 2.40 15.72
N ASP A 171 2.66 1.57 14.78
CA ASP A 171 1.55 0.61 14.90
C ASP A 171 1.89 -0.63 15.74
N PHE A 172 3.16 -1.00 15.87
CA PHE A 172 3.57 -2.19 16.64
C PHE A 172 3.40 -2.04 18.17
N GLY A 173 3.06 -0.83 18.64
CA GLY A 173 2.79 -0.52 20.04
C GLY A 173 3.99 -0.78 20.95
N GLN A 174 5.19 -0.58 20.43
CA GLN A 174 6.45 -0.58 21.16
C GLN A 174 7.00 0.86 21.23
N PRO A 175 7.75 1.23 22.28
CA PRO A 175 8.38 2.55 22.34
C PRO A 175 9.29 2.80 21.12
N LEU A 176 9.09 3.92 20.44
CA LEU A 176 9.86 4.25 19.23
C LEU A 176 11.29 4.70 19.55
N GLY A 177 11.50 5.25 20.75
CA GLY A 177 12.82 5.68 21.21
C GLY A 177 13.21 7.04 20.63
N TYR A 178 14.44 7.16 20.12
CA TYR A 178 14.97 8.43 19.63
C TYR A 178 15.87 8.25 18.41
N CYS A 179 16.00 9.32 17.64
CA CYS A 179 16.99 9.43 16.59
C CYS A 179 17.73 10.78 16.67
N THR A 180 18.72 10.97 15.81
CA THR A 180 19.37 12.27 15.59
C THR A 180 18.94 12.82 14.24
N LEU A 181 18.51 14.08 14.20
CA LEU A 181 18.23 14.84 12.98
C LEU A 181 19.02 16.15 13.04
N ASN A 182 19.86 16.40 12.04
CA ASN A 182 20.62 17.65 11.89
C ASN A 182 21.44 18.01 13.15
N GLY A 183 21.97 16.99 13.85
CA GLY A 183 22.73 17.14 15.10
C GLY A 183 21.90 17.20 16.37
N ASN A 184 20.57 17.28 16.28
CA ASN A 184 19.67 17.35 17.44
C ASN A 184 19.09 15.97 17.77
N LYS A 185 18.97 15.66 19.06
CA LYS A 185 18.28 14.46 19.53
C LYS A 185 16.77 14.68 19.47
N VAL A 186 16.07 13.76 18.81
CA VAL A 186 14.62 13.82 18.58
C VAL A 186 13.97 12.58 19.17
N LEU A 187 12.99 12.78 20.07
CA LEU A 187 12.17 11.70 20.62
C LEU A 187 11.06 11.35 19.63
N LEU A 188 11.06 10.11 19.17
CA LEU A 188 10.16 9.67 18.10
C LEU A 188 8.71 9.58 18.58
N ASP A 189 8.49 9.14 19.82
CA ASP A 189 7.15 9.09 20.42
C ASP A 189 6.50 10.49 20.50
N THR A 190 7.28 11.52 20.85
CA THR A 190 6.79 12.91 20.90
C THR A 190 6.45 13.45 19.51
N GLN A 191 7.28 13.18 18.51
CA GLN A 191 7.02 13.58 17.13
C GLN A 191 5.79 12.85 16.56
N CYS A 192 5.69 11.55 16.79
CA CYS A 192 4.54 10.74 16.39
C CYS A 192 3.24 11.27 17.00
N GLN A 193 3.23 11.54 18.32
CA GLN A 193 2.08 12.11 19.00
C GLN A 193 1.71 13.50 18.45
N TYR A 194 2.69 14.34 18.13
CA TYR A 194 2.44 15.64 17.51
C TYR A 194 1.74 15.49 16.15
N VAL A 195 2.22 14.58 15.29
CA VAL A 195 1.62 14.35 13.96
C VAL A 195 0.20 13.79 14.09
N ASN A 196 -0.04 12.81 14.97
CA ASN A 196 -1.40 12.29 15.22
C ASN A 196 -2.34 13.40 15.71
N ASN A 197 -1.95 14.19 16.71
CA ASN A 197 -2.77 15.30 17.21
C ASN A 197 -3.07 16.33 16.11
N TRP A 198 -2.08 16.61 15.25
CA TRP A 198 -2.27 17.52 14.12
C TRP A 198 -3.29 16.95 13.11
N CYS A 199 -3.23 15.65 12.82
CA CYS A 199 -4.21 14.98 11.98
C CYS A 199 -5.61 15.05 12.59
N ASP A 200 -5.77 14.77 13.88
CA ASP A 200 -7.06 14.85 14.59
C ASP A 200 -7.70 16.25 14.44
N GLU A 201 -6.89 17.31 14.53
CA GLU A 201 -7.36 18.68 14.42
C GLU A 201 -7.66 19.12 12.98
N LYS A 202 -6.92 18.62 11.99
CA LYS A 202 -6.87 19.21 10.63
C LYS A 202 -7.31 18.28 9.51
N ALA A 203 -7.27 16.97 9.68
CA ALA A 203 -7.45 16.02 8.59
C ALA A 203 -8.86 16.06 7.99
N ASN A 204 -9.88 16.35 8.80
CA ASN A 204 -11.26 16.56 8.33
C ASN A 204 -11.42 17.76 7.38
N VAL A 205 -10.52 18.75 7.43
CA VAL A 205 -10.53 19.86 6.47
C VAL A 205 -10.13 19.38 5.07
N ILE A 206 -9.33 18.32 5.05
CA ILE A 206 -8.65 17.81 3.88
C ILE A 206 -9.48 16.71 3.22
N GLU A 207 -9.84 15.67 3.97
CA GLU A 207 -10.60 14.52 3.48
C GLU A 207 -11.66 14.08 4.50
N THR A 208 -12.91 14.47 4.26
CA THR A 208 -14.04 14.28 5.20
C THR A 208 -14.63 12.87 5.22
N MET A 209 -14.10 11.95 4.41
CA MET A 209 -14.63 10.60 4.30
C MET A 209 -14.19 9.72 5.47
N TYR A 210 -13.03 10.02 6.06
CA TYR A 210 -12.36 9.16 7.03
C TYR A 210 -12.71 9.59 8.45
N ASP A 211 -12.85 8.61 9.34
CA ASP A 211 -13.20 8.84 10.74
C ASP A 211 -11.97 9.12 11.61
N ASP A 212 -10.80 8.67 11.16
CA ASP A 212 -9.56 8.68 11.94
C ASP A 212 -8.32 8.63 11.02
N PHE A 213 -7.19 9.14 11.50
CA PHE A 213 -5.91 9.24 10.80
C PHE A 213 -4.79 8.92 11.77
N ARG A 214 -4.03 7.85 11.52
CA ARG A 214 -2.97 7.39 12.43
C ARG A 214 -1.66 7.18 11.72
N VAL A 215 -0.58 7.68 12.31
CA VAL A 215 0.78 7.35 11.89
C VAL A 215 0.97 5.84 12.00
N LYS A 216 1.32 5.20 10.89
CA LYS A 216 1.67 3.77 10.83
C LYS A 216 3.19 3.61 10.81
N THR A 217 3.84 4.25 9.85
CA THR A 217 5.29 4.14 9.64
C THR A 217 5.98 5.49 9.71
N ILE A 218 7.16 5.53 10.32
CA ILE A 218 8.04 6.70 10.36
C ILE A 218 9.37 6.34 9.69
N TYR A 219 9.78 7.14 8.72
CA TYR A 219 11.06 7.01 8.04
C TYR A 219 12.00 8.12 8.51
N LYS A 220 13.20 7.74 8.95
CA LYS A 220 14.32 8.69 9.02
C LYS A 220 14.92 8.80 7.62
N CYS A 221 14.89 9.99 7.06
CA CYS A 221 15.33 10.28 5.70
C CYS A 221 16.56 11.20 5.70
N LYS A 222 17.35 11.12 4.63
CA LYS A 222 18.41 12.09 4.32
C LYS A 222 18.50 12.34 2.83
N SER A 223 18.05 13.52 2.42
CA SER A 223 18.06 14.00 1.03
C SER A 223 18.61 15.42 0.97
N ASP A 224 19.39 15.73 -0.08
CA ASP A 224 20.01 17.05 -0.29
C ASP A 224 20.75 17.63 0.94
N GLY A 225 21.35 16.75 1.75
CA GLY A 225 22.08 17.11 2.96
C GLY A 225 21.22 17.41 4.19
N ILE A 226 19.90 17.34 4.08
CA ILE A 226 18.94 17.57 5.16
C ILE A 226 18.48 16.23 5.72
N GLU A 227 18.54 16.07 7.05
CA GLU A 227 17.88 14.96 7.74
C GLU A 227 16.48 15.36 8.19
N TYR A 228 15.50 14.50 7.98
CA TYR A 228 14.09 14.75 8.31
C TYR A 228 13.37 13.43 8.61
N LEU A 229 12.15 13.54 9.14
CA LEU A 229 11.24 12.41 9.29
C LEU A 229 10.14 12.52 8.23
N ALA A 230 9.85 11.41 7.56
CA ALA A 230 8.65 11.25 6.76
C ALA A 230 7.71 10.25 7.47
N TYR A 231 6.41 10.47 7.35
CA TYR A 231 5.39 9.69 8.04
C TYR A 231 4.41 9.20 6.99
N ASP A 232 4.07 7.92 7.06
CA ASP A 232 2.88 7.38 6.38
C ASP A 232 1.75 7.29 7.40
N ILE A 233 0.68 8.04 7.13
CA ILE A 233 -0.51 8.12 7.95
C ILE A 233 -1.62 7.35 7.24
N CYS A 234 -2.09 6.29 7.87
CA CYS A 234 -3.24 5.52 7.43
C CYS A 234 -4.53 6.30 7.70
N LYS A 235 -5.43 6.27 6.71
CA LYS A 235 -6.77 6.85 6.81
C LYS A 235 -7.75 5.74 7.16
N TYR A 236 -8.60 5.93 8.15
CA TYR A 236 -9.50 4.88 8.65
C TYR A 236 -10.96 5.20 8.33
N TYR A 237 -11.73 4.16 8.03
CA TYR A 237 -13.18 4.24 7.93
C TYR A 237 -13.81 3.09 8.71
N LYS A 238 -14.67 3.40 9.68
CA LYS A 238 -15.31 2.44 10.59
C LYS A 238 -14.33 1.46 11.25
N GLY A 239 -13.16 1.98 11.63
CA GLY A 239 -12.10 1.21 12.29
C GLY A 239 -11.23 0.36 11.36
N ILE A 240 -11.35 0.49 10.04
CA ILE A 240 -10.50 -0.22 9.06
C ILE A 240 -9.60 0.79 8.33
N PRO A 241 -8.27 0.62 8.35
CA PRO A 241 -7.36 1.45 7.58
C PRO A 241 -7.49 1.17 6.08
N PHE A 242 -7.32 2.20 5.25
CA PHE A 242 -7.03 2.04 3.84
C PHE A 242 -5.60 1.58 3.63
N ASP A 243 -5.38 0.85 2.54
CA ASP A 243 -4.09 0.23 2.22
C ASP A 243 -2.96 1.28 2.18
N ASP A 244 -1.84 0.96 2.81
CA ASP A 244 -0.62 1.75 2.83
C ASP A 244 0.43 1.23 1.83
N ILE A 245 0.15 0.09 1.18
CA ILE A 245 1.05 -0.54 0.22
C ILE A 245 0.49 -0.35 -1.20
N SER A 246 1.30 0.20 -2.10
CA SER A 246 0.97 0.24 -3.53
C SER A 246 1.53 -0.99 -4.24
N TYR A 247 0.85 -1.43 -5.30
CA TYR A 247 1.34 -2.47 -6.21
C TYR A 247 0.98 -2.13 -7.65
N SER A 248 1.97 -2.25 -8.53
CA SER A 248 1.85 -2.08 -9.96
C SER A 248 2.19 -3.39 -10.67
N THR A 249 1.50 -3.66 -11.77
CA THR A 249 1.73 -4.85 -12.60
C THR A 249 2.82 -4.65 -13.65
N ASP A 250 3.32 -3.44 -13.83
CA ASP A 250 4.34 -3.10 -14.83
C ASP A 250 5.61 -2.55 -14.16
N GLN A 251 6.78 -2.91 -14.69
CA GLN A 251 8.08 -2.41 -14.22
C GLN A 251 8.26 -0.92 -14.51
N GLU A 252 7.51 -0.36 -15.48
CA GLU A 252 7.53 1.07 -15.81
C GLU A 252 6.66 1.93 -14.88
N ASN A 253 5.82 1.32 -14.02
CA ASN A 253 5.12 1.96 -12.89
C ASN A 253 4.42 3.30 -13.20
N THR A 254 3.79 3.43 -14.37
CA THR A 254 2.95 4.59 -14.65
C THR A 254 1.63 4.49 -13.86
N ILE A 255 0.99 5.64 -13.57
CA ILE A 255 -0.31 5.68 -12.86
C ILE A 255 -1.33 4.74 -13.53
N ASP A 256 -1.23 4.57 -14.85
CA ASP A 256 -2.10 3.72 -15.67
C ASP A 256 -1.87 2.20 -15.50
N THR A 257 -0.85 1.78 -14.73
CA THR A 257 -0.44 0.38 -14.51
C THR A 257 -0.51 -0.08 -13.05
N ILE A 258 -0.83 0.84 -12.13
CA ILE A 258 -0.99 0.53 -10.70
C ILE A 258 -2.30 -0.26 -10.52
N SER A 259 -2.17 -1.48 -10.00
CA SER A 259 -3.33 -2.35 -9.75
C SER A 259 -3.90 -2.20 -8.34
N TYR A 260 -3.08 -1.74 -7.37
CA TYR A 260 -3.49 -1.38 -6.02
C TYR A 260 -2.81 -0.08 -5.61
N PHE A 261 -3.62 0.91 -5.25
CA PHE A 261 -3.14 2.21 -4.83
C PHE A 261 -3.12 2.29 -3.30
N SER A 262 -1.98 2.65 -2.72
CA SER A 262 -1.96 3.11 -1.34
C SER A 262 -2.83 4.37 -1.20
N ASN A 263 -3.59 4.49 -0.13
CA ASN A 263 -4.36 5.68 0.17
C ASN A 263 -4.01 6.23 1.55
N ILE A 264 -2.82 6.81 1.61
CA ILE A 264 -2.24 7.38 2.83
C ILE A 264 -2.09 8.89 2.70
N LEU A 265 -1.93 9.54 3.85
CA LEU A 265 -1.38 10.88 3.91
C LEU A 265 0.11 10.75 4.23
N ASN A 266 0.96 11.41 3.45
CA ASN A 266 2.38 11.51 3.75
C ASN A 266 2.67 12.89 4.34
N ILE A 267 3.36 12.94 5.47
CA ILE A 267 3.77 14.17 6.16
C ILE A 267 5.29 14.16 6.34
N THR A 268 5.91 15.32 6.39
CA THR A 268 7.32 15.45 6.79
C THR A 268 7.51 16.43 7.94
N THR A 269 8.47 16.15 8.83
CA THR A 269 8.91 17.03 9.92
C THR A 269 10.43 17.09 9.98
N LEU A 270 10.99 18.14 10.57
CA LEU A 270 12.41 18.24 10.90
C LEU A 270 12.65 17.82 12.37
N ASP A 271 13.62 18.45 13.04
CA ASP A 271 13.99 18.19 14.43
C ASP A 271 13.00 18.76 15.46
N GLN A 272 12.12 19.68 15.02
CA GLN A 272 11.06 20.28 15.85
C GLN A 272 9.68 19.72 15.46
N PRO A 273 8.71 19.70 16.40
CA PRO A 273 7.33 19.26 16.13
C PRO A 273 6.60 20.33 15.30
N LYS A 274 6.85 20.29 13.99
CA LYS A 274 6.28 21.19 12.99
C LYS A 274 6.14 20.44 11.67
N ILE A 275 4.98 20.57 11.04
CA ILE A 275 4.72 20.05 9.69
C ILE A 275 5.52 20.88 8.69
N GLU A 276 6.36 20.22 7.90
CA GLU A 276 7.22 20.83 6.88
C GLU A 276 6.80 20.47 5.45
N GLY A 277 5.95 19.47 5.28
CA GLY A 277 5.41 19.05 4.00
C GLY A 277 4.28 18.03 4.16
N MET A 278 3.37 17.96 3.17
CA MET A 278 2.24 17.03 3.18
C MET A 278 1.70 16.72 1.77
N ARG A 279 1.26 15.48 1.52
CA ARG A 279 0.53 15.04 0.29
C ARG A 279 -0.40 13.83 0.54
N ASN A 280 -1.42 13.60 -0.29
CA ASN A 280 -2.35 12.44 -0.16
C ASN A 280 -2.08 11.22 -1.04
N ASN A 281 -0.86 11.09 -1.56
CA ASN A 281 -0.42 9.89 -2.30
C ASN A 281 -1.42 9.43 -3.40
N ASN A 282 -1.91 10.40 -4.20
CA ASN A 282 -2.54 10.30 -5.53
C ASN A 282 -4.02 10.72 -5.64
N PHE A 283 -4.92 10.34 -4.72
CA PHE A 283 -6.35 10.62 -4.90
C PHE A 283 -7.08 10.99 -3.60
N CYS A 284 -8.07 11.87 -3.73
CA CYS A 284 -9.13 12.03 -2.74
C CYS A 284 -10.35 11.20 -3.16
N PHE A 285 -11.00 10.55 -2.20
CA PHE A 285 -12.21 9.78 -2.44
C PHE A 285 -13.40 10.31 -1.64
N LYS A 286 -14.60 10.00 -2.14
CA LYS A 286 -15.86 10.01 -1.42
C LYS A 286 -16.58 8.69 -1.63
N ILE A 287 -17.37 8.29 -0.63
CA ILE A 287 -18.24 7.12 -0.74
C ILE A 287 -19.44 7.49 -1.61
N LYS A 288 -19.55 6.84 -2.76
CA LYS A 288 -20.72 6.90 -3.65
C LYS A 288 -21.83 5.98 -3.16
N SER A 289 -21.48 4.76 -2.76
CA SER A 289 -22.39 3.83 -2.10
C SER A 289 -21.64 2.84 -1.22
N GLU A 290 -22.34 2.31 -0.22
CA GLU A 290 -21.81 1.37 0.76
C GLU A 290 -22.70 0.12 0.82
N LYS A 291 -22.08 -1.06 0.91
CA LYS A 291 -22.78 -2.31 1.19
C LYS A 291 -22.15 -3.00 2.40
N THR A 292 -22.88 -3.04 3.51
CA THR A 292 -22.41 -3.64 4.77
C THR A 292 -22.52 -5.16 4.78
N HIS A 293 -21.57 -5.82 5.44
CA HIS A 293 -21.40 -7.28 5.47
C HIS A 293 -21.12 -7.84 6.88
N ASN A 294 -21.58 -7.15 7.94
CA ASN A 294 -21.24 -7.45 9.33
C ASN A 294 -21.63 -8.85 9.85
N ASP A 295 -22.42 -9.64 9.12
CA ASP A 295 -22.93 -10.94 9.54
C ASP A 295 -22.25 -12.13 8.85
N LYS A 296 -21.54 -11.88 7.75
CA LYS A 296 -20.97 -12.93 6.90
C LYS A 296 -19.59 -12.52 6.39
N LEU A 297 -18.57 -12.76 7.21
CA LEU A 297 -17.18 -12.42 6.93
C LEU A 297 -16.26 -13.63 7.07
N ILE A 298 -15.25 -13.73 6.21
CA ILE A 298 -14.19 -14.72 6.36
C ILE A 298 -13.45 -14.45 7.68
N SER A 299 -13.44 -15.45 8.57
CA SER A 299 -12.72 -15.38 9.85
C SER A 299 -11.20 -15.38 9.68
N LEU A 300 -10.47 -14.91 10.69
CA LEU A 300 -9.00 -14.97 10.72
C LEU A 300 -8.48 -16.41 10.51
N LYS A 301 -9.09 -17.40 11.18
CA LYS A 301 -8.74 -18.82 11.02
C LYS A 301 -8.87 -19.28 9.56
N ARG A 302 -9.96 -18.89 8.87
CA ARG A 302 -10.14 -19.26 7.46
C ARG A 302 -9.14 -18.52 6.57
N ALA A 303 -8.88 -17.24 6.83
CA ALA A 303 -7.90 -16.44 6.09
C ALA A 303 -6.49 -17.03 6.21
N LEU A 304 -6.06 -17.43 7.41
CA LEU A 304 -4.78 -18.09 7.67
C LEU A 304 -4.63 -19.36 6.83
N ASN A 305 -5.65 -20.22 6.83
CA ASN A 305 -5.65 -21.45 6.02
C ASN A 305 -5.57 -21.17 4.52
N LEU A 306 -6.27 -20.15 4.04
CA LEU A 306 -6.26 -19.73 2.63
C LEU A 306 -4.88 -19.20 2.22
N ALA A 307 -4.30 -18.30 3.02
CA ALA A 307 -2.96 -17.77 2.80
C ALA A 307 -1.88 -18.87 2.86
N GLU A 308 -1.98 -19.79 3.82
CA GLU A 308 -1.05 -20.92 3.95
C GLU A 308 -1.09 -21.85 2.73
N THR A 309 -2.29 -22.09 2.18
CA THR A 309 -2.47 -22.88 0.96
C THR A 309 -1.85 -22.19 -0.25
N GLN A 310 -2.01 -20.88 -0.36
CA GLN A 310 -1.40 -20.08 -1.42
C GLN A 310 0.14 -20.13 -1.39
N MET A 311 0.73 -20.29 -0.21
CA MET A 311 2.18 -20.43 -0.02
C MET A 311 2.70 -21.87 -0.19
N SER A 312 1.85 -22.81 -0.60
CA SER A 312 2.27 -24.20 -0.77
C SER A 312 3.38 -24.36 -1.82
N GLY A 313 4.48 -25.01 -1.42
CA GLY A 313 5.65 -25.23 -2.28
C GLY A 313 6.80 -24.23 -2.10
N ALA A 314 6.60 -23.15 -1.34
CA ALA A 314 7.68 -22.26 -0.90
C ALA A 314 8.41 -22.81 0.33
N HIS A 315 9.63 -22.30 0.61
CA HIS A 315 10.18 -22.36 1.96
C HIS A 315 9.23 -21.63 2.93
N LYS A 316 9.27 -21.94 4.23
CA LYS A 316 8.42 -21.26 5.23
C LYS A 316 8.58 -19.75 5.13
N SER A 317 7.50 -19.04 4.82
CA SER A 317 7.48 -17.58 4.70
C SER A 317 7.32 -16.92 6.07
N GLU A 318 8.11 -15.88 6.32
CA GLU A 318 7.99 -15.03 7.52
C GLU A 318 6.89 -13.98 7.29
N ILE A 319 5.76 -14.12 7.99
CA ILE A 319 4.70 -13.12 8.04
C ILE A 319 5.04 -12.16 9.17
N ILE A 320 5.41 -10.93 8.80
CA ILE A 320 5.83 -9.90 9.74
C ILE A 320 4.64 -9.11 10.31
N ASP A 321 3.52 -9.10 9.60
CA ASP A 321 2.30 -8.46 10.06
C ASP A 321 1.04 -9.06 9.41
N ILE A 322 -0.11 -8.90 10.08
CA ILE A 322 -1.42 -9.23 9.54
C ILE A 322 -2.37 -8.07 9.81
N ASP A 323 -2.94 -7.51 8.75
CA ASP A 323 -3.88 -6.38 8.82
C ASP A 323 -5.27 -6.75 8.33
N ILE A 324 -6.29 -6.11 8.89
CA ILE A 324 -7.57 -5.89 8.19
C ILE A 324 -7.46 -4.53 7.51
N LYS A 325 -7.64 -4.45 6.19
CA LYS A 325 -7.54 -3.18 5.45
C LYS A 325 -8.51 -3.06 4.29
N TYR A 326 -8.77 -1.84 3.87
CA TYR A 326 -9.45 -1.53 2.61
C TYR A 326 -8.46 -1.45 1.47
N SER A 327 -8.49 -2.48 0.61
CA SER A 327 -7.76 -2.52 -0.65
C SER A 327 -8.59 -1.84 -1.74
N ILE A 328 -8.07 -0.75 -2.33
CA ILE A 328 -8.74 -0.08 -3.45
C ILE A 328 -8.37 -0.80 -4.75
N CYS A 329 -9.39 -1.25 -5.48
CA CYS A 329 -9.27 -1.82 -6.81
C CYS A 329 -9.84 -0.83 -7.82
N GLU A 330 -9.08 -0.52 -8.86
CA GLU A 330 -9.57 0.21 -10.02
C GLU A 330 -10.15 -0.74 -11.05
N THR A 331 -11.28 -0.35 -11.64
CA THR A 331 -11.88 -1.01 -12.79
C THR A 331 -12.07 0.01 -13.89
N ALA A 332 -11.37 -0.17 -15.01
CA ALA A 332 -11.51 0.68 -16.17
C ALA A 332 -12.52 0.06 -17.16
N GLN A 333 -13.49 0.86 -17.61
CA GLN A 333 -14.39 0.48 -18.70
C GLN A 333 -14.19 1.42 -19.88
N THR A 334 -13.81 0.84 -21.03
CA THR A 334 -13.81 1.58 -22.29
C THR A 334 -15.24 1.78 -22.78
N THR A 335 -15.63 3.03 -22.93
CA THR A 335 -16.88 3.47 -23.57
C THR A 335 -16.54 4.28 -24.83
N TYR A 336 -17.53 4.55 -25.68
CA TYR A 336 -17.34 5.36 -26.88
C TYR A 336 -18.30 6.54 -26.85
N THR A 337 -17.82 7.74 -27.18
CA THR A 337 -18.68 8.92 -27.36
C THR A 337 -19.56 8.74 -28.61
N ASP A 338 -20.60 9.58 -28.73
CA ASP A 338 -21.47 9.62 -29.93
C ASP A 338 -20.68 9.89 -31.24
N THR A 339 -19.45 10.41 -31.13
CA THR A 339 -18.54 10.64 -32.26
C THR A 339 -17.55 9.49 -32.50
N GLY A 340 -17.73 8.34 -31.83
CA GLY A 340 -16.85 7.18 -31.92
C GLY A 340 -15.48 7.33 -31.24
N LYS A 341 -15.28 8.37 -30.40
CA LYS A 341 -14.03 8.52 -29.66
C LYS A 341 -14.05 7.65 -28.42
N GLU A 342 -12.96 6.95 -28.17
CA GLU A 342 -12.78 6.16 -26.95
C GLU A 342 -12.83 7.07 -25.71
N LYS A 343 -13.50 6.60 -24.67
CA LYS A 343 -13.58 7.22 -23.35
C LYS A 343 -13.47 6.14 -22.28
N ILE A 344 -12.37 6.15 -21.56
CA ILE A 344 -12.17 5.28 -20.41
C ILE A 344 -12.92 5.88 -19.21
N ILE A 345 -13.74 5.06 -18.55
CA ILE A 345 -14.42 5.39 -17.30
C ILE A 345 -13.82 4.50 -16.22
N CYS A 346 -13.14 5.11 -15.26
CA CYS A 346 -12.61 4.41 -14.10
C CYS A 346 -13.64 4.40 -12.97
N SER A 347 -13.82 3.24 -12.33
CA SER A 347 -14.54 3.07 -11.07
C SER A 347 -13.62 2.47 -10.02
N TYR A 348 -13.75 2.96 -8.79
CA TYR A 348 -12.91 2.56 -7.68
C TYR A 348 -13.76 1.85 -6.64
N GLU A 349 -13.37 0.64 -6.26
CA GLU A 349 -14.03 -0.13 -5.21
C GLU A 349 -13.03 -0.42 -4.09
N ALA A 350 -13.36 -0.04 -2.86
CA ALA A 350 -12.60 -0.43 -1.68
C ALA A 350 -13.19 -1.72 -1.10
N ARG A 351 -12.38 -2.77 -1.06
CA ARG A 351 -12.78 -4.08 -0.54
C ARG A 351 -12.03 -4.41 0.74
N PRO A 352 -12.70 -4.93 1.78
CA PRO A 352 -12.06 -5.33 3.02
C PRO A 352 -11.31 -6.64 2.80
N VAL A 353 -10.04 -6.67 3.20
CA VAL A 353 -9.16 -7.84 3.04
C VAL A 353 -8.42 -8.14 4.34
N TRP A 354 -8.16 -9.42 4.57
CA TRP A 354 -7.05 -9.84 5.43
C TRP A 354 -5.76 -9.76 4.62
N SER A 355 -4.79 -9.00 5.10
CA SER A 355 -3.50 -8.82 4.44
C SER A 355 -2.40 -9.47 5.25
N PHE A 356 -1.71 -10.44 4.66
CA PHE A 356 -0.55 -11.11 5.25
C PHE A 356 0.70 -10.50 4.64
N ILE A 357 1.44 -9.74 5.43
CA ILE A 357 2.55 -8.91 4.96
C ILE A 357 3.87 -9.64 5.24
N MET A 358 4.77 -9.60 4.27
CA MET A 358 6.09 -10.22 4.27
C MET A 358 7.14 -9.19 3.83
N ASP A 359 8.36 -9.33 4.31
CA ASP A 359 9.49 -8.59 3.77
C ASP A 359 9.90 -9.10 2.37
N ASN A 360 10.22 -8.18 1.47
CA ASN A 360 10.84 -8.51 0.19
C ASN A 360 12.34 -8.16 0.20
N LYS A 361 13.11 -8.83 1.07
CA LYS A 361 14.55 -8.52 1.26
C LYS A 361 15.36 -8.63 -0.04
N GLU A 362 14.94 -9.48 -0.98
CA GLU A 362 15.62 -9.71 -2.26
C GLU A 362 15.52 -8.51 -3.22
N HIS A 363 14.45 -7.72 -3.12
CA HIS A 363 14.22 -6.52 -3.95
C HIS A 363 14.61 -5.23 -3.23
N GLN A 364 15.13 -5.32 -2.00
CA GLN A 364 15.64 -4.15 -1.30
C GLN A 364 16.97 -3.70 -1.93
N THR A 365 16.97 -2.51 -2.52
CA THR A 365 18.17 -1.86 -3.07
C THR A 365 18.57 -0.66 -2.23
N LYS A 366 19.69 0.01 -2.57
CA LYS A 366 20.06 1.28 -1.93
C LYS A 366 18.96 2.34 -2.02
N ASN A 367 18.17 2.30 -3.11
CA ASN A 367 17.10 3.24 -3.41
C ASN A 367 15.72 2.70 -3.00
N VAL A 368 15.59 1.39 -2.75
CA VAL A 368 14.37 0.74 -2.29
C VAL A 368 14.64 0.00 -1.02
N GLN A 369 14.42 0.69 0.09
CA GLN A 369 14.71 0.12 1.41
C GLN A 369 13.47 -0.54 2.04
N TRP A 370 12.32 -0.52 1.36
CA TRP A 370 11.04 -0.98 1.90
C TRP A 370 10.13 -1.67 0.89
N SER A 371 10.66 -2.67 0.18
CA SER A 371 9.81 -3.57 -0.64
C SER A 371 9.16 -4.64 0.25
N ARG A 372 7.86 -4.85 0.06
CA ARG A 372 7.04 -5.86 0.76
C ARG A 372 6.44 -6.86 -0.22
N LYS A 373 6.15 -8.07 0.23
CA LYS A 373 5.25 -9.00 -0.45
C LYS A 373 4.00 -9.13 0.40
N PHE A 374 2.85 -9.33 -0.22
CA PHE A 374 1.62 -9.51 0.56
C PHE A 374 0.63 -10.45 -0.11
N ILE A 375 -0.13 -11.15 0.73
CA ILE A 375 -1.29 -11.94 0.32
C ILE A 375 -2.53 -11.24 0.87
N ASN A 376 -3.44 -10.85 -0.02
CA ASN A 376 -4.75 -10.36 0.36
C ASN A 376 -5.78 -11.48 0.20
N VAL A 377 -6.54 -11.74 1.26
CA VAL A 377 -7.73 -12.61 1.24
C VAL A 377 -8.96 -11.73 1.39
N ASP A 378 -9.83 -11.72 0.37
CA ASP A 378 -11.08 -10.96 0.39
C ASP A 378 -11.99 -11.44 1.53
N MET A 379 -12.41 -10.52 2.41
CA MET A 379 -13.21 -10.88 3.59
C MET A 379 -14.64 -11.30 3.25
N ILE A 380 -15.11 -11.05 2.03
CA ILE A 380 -16.48 -11.34 1.56
C ILE A 380 -16.49 -12.63 0.74
N THR A 381 -15.58 -12.78 -0.21
CA THR A 381 -15.55 -13.90 -1.16
C THR A 381 -14.56 -14.99 -0.78
N GLY A 382 -13.53 -14.66 0.01
CA GLY A 382 -12.40 -15.55 0.29
C GLY A 382 -11.42 -15.67 -0.87
N ASP A 383 -11.54 -14.85 -1.92
CA ASP A 383 -10.61 -14.83 -3.03
C ASP A 383 -9.22 -14.42 -2.54
N VAL A 384 -8.21 -15.18 -2.96
CA VAL A 384 -6.82 -14.96 -2.56
C VAL A 384 -6.06 -14.32 -3.71
N LYS A 385 -5.38 -13.20 -3.44
CA LYS A 385 -4.46 -12.56 -4.38
C LYS A 385 -3.09 -12.39 -3.74
N TYR A 386 -2.04 -12.77 -4.47
CA TYR A 386 -0.65 -12.61 -4.07
C TYR A 386 -0.01 -11.52 -4.92
N HIS A 387 0.69 -10.59 -4.28
CA HIS A 387 1.36 -9.46 -4.93
C HIS A 387 2.74 -9.22 -4.32
N GLU A 388 3.66 -8.70 -5.13
CA GLU A 388 4.99 -8.26 -4.68
C GLU A 388 5.11 -6.76 -4.89
N SER A 389 5.05 -5.95 -3.83
CA SER A 389 5.16 -4.49 -3.98
C SER A 389 6.58 -4.08 -4.40
N ASP A 390 6.67 -3.42 -5.54
CA ASP A 390 7.83 -2.64 -5.93
C ASP A 390 7.64 -1.20 -5.42
N ASN A 391 7.93 -0.96 -4.14
CA ASN A 391 7.97 0.40 -3.62
C ASN A 391 9.22 1.10 -4.20
N TRP A 392 9.07 1.99 -5.18
CA TRP A 392 10.15 2.87 -5.61
C TRP A 392 9.81 4.34 -5.36
N ASP A 393 10.71 4.97 -4.61
CA ASP A 393 11.01 6.40 -4.67
C ASP A 393 11.73 6.66 -6.00
N ASP A 394 11.04 7.23 -6.99
CA ASP A 394 11.68 8.04 -8.02
C ASP A 394 11.45 9.54 -7.72
#